data_AF-Q49KK3-F1
#
_entry.id   AF-Q49KK3-F1
#
_cell.length_a   1.000
_cell.length_b   1.000
_cell.length_c   1.000
_cell.angle_alpha   90.00
_cell.angle_beta   90.00
_cell.angle_gamma   90.00
#
_symmetry.space_group_name_H-M   'P 1'
#
loop_
_entity.id
_entity.type
_entity.pdbx_description
1 polymer ?
#
loop_
_entity_poly.entity_id
_entity_poly.type
_entity_poly.pdbx_seq_one_letter_code
_entity_poly.pdbx_strand_id
1 'polypeptide(L)'
;MKTRREQLAYMTGLVEYSGDPGLEAAYQFGERNGIKENIHVGIHQKGEQKAEWLMGQLMNLKLVKNKKKIEVPYLIVFHHTINTCMKFLHGEEK
;
A
#
# COMPACT_ATOMS: atom_id res chain seq x y z
N MET A 1 -13.27 -11.51 11.66
CA MET A 1 -13.11 -10.56 10.54
C MET A 1 -11.97 -9.62 10.91
N LYS A 2 -10.92 -9.50 10.09
CA LYS A 2 -9.94 -8.43 10.26
C LYS A 2 -10.47 -7.18 9.54
N THR A 3 -10.43 -6.03 10.18
CA THR A 3 -10.79 -4.73 9.58
C THR A 3 -9.85 -4.41 8.41
N ARG A 4 -10.28 -3.57 7.47
CA ARG A 4 -9.42 -3.05 6.39
C ARG A 4 -8.20 -2.34 6.96
N ARG A 5 -8.33 -1.66 8.10
CA ARG A 5 -7.18 -1.07 8.83
C ARG A 5 -6.18 -2.13 9.29
N GLU A 6 -6.63 -3.25 9.86
CA GLU A 6 -5.74 -4.35 10.26
C GLU A 6 -5.09 -5.05 9.06
N GLN A 7 -5.84 -5.21 7.97
CA GLN A 7 -5.30 -5.74 6.71
C GLN A 7 -4.23 -4.82 6.13
N LEU A 8 -4.45 -3.50 6.16
CA LEU A 8 -3.45 -2.51 5.76
C LEU A 8 -2.22 -2.55 6.66
N ALA A 9 -2.38 -2.64 7.98
CA ALA A 9 -1.27 -2.74 8.92
C ALA A 9 -0.39 -3.96 8.61
N TYR A 10 -1.03 -5.10 8.34
CA TYR A 10 -0.34 -6.32 7.94
C TYR A 10 0.44 -6.13 6.63
N MET A 11 -0.20 -5.61 5.58
CA MET A 11 0.47 -5.37 4.29
C MET A 11 1.62 -4.37 4.44
N THR A 12 1.44 -3.29 5.19
CA THR A 12 2.46 -2.26 5.39
C THR A 12 3.67 -2.83 6.13
N GLY A 13 3.44 -3.62 7.19
CA GLY A 13 4.51 -4.30 7.92
C GLY A 13 5.29 -5.29 7.04
N LEU A 14 4.62 -6.05 6.17
CA LEU A 14 5.34 -6.92 5.22
C LEU A 14 6.33 -6.12 4.37
N VAL A 15 5.90 -4.97 3.83
CA VAL A 15 6.73 -4.15 2.95
C VAL A 15 7.83 -3.41 3.72
N GLU A 16 7.54 -2.87 4.90
CA GLU A 16 8.50 -2.12 5.71
C GLU A 16 9.69 -2.99 6.16
N TYR A 17 9.41 -4.21 6.65
CA TYR A 17 10.45 -5.07 7.22
C TYR A 17 11.22 -5.90 6.17
N SER A 18 10.62 -6.15 5.01
CA SER A 18 11.20 -7.09 4.02
C SER A 18 11.41 -6.48 2.63
N GLY A 19 11.21 -5.17 2.45
CA GLY A 19 11.44 -4.47 1.18
C GLY A 19 10.77 -5.15 -0.01
N ASP A 20 11.57 -5.57 -0.99
CA ASP A 20 11.11 -6.21 -2.23
C ASP A 20 10.36 -7.53 -2.05
N PRO A 21 10.89 -8.52 -1.30
CA PRO A 21 10.13 -9.70 -0.87
C PRO A 21 8.85 -9.35 -0.10
N GLY A 22 8.91 -8.29 0.71
CA GLY A 22 7.76 -7.76 1.45
C GLY A 22 6.64 -7.27 0.55
N LEU A 23 7.00 -6.56 -0.52
CA LEU A 23 6.08 -6.08 -1.53
C LEU A 23 5.38 -7.21 -2.28
N GLU A 24 6.10 -8.29 -2.60
CA GLU A 24 5.53 -9.48 -3.21
C GLU A 24 4.51 -10.15 -2.29
N ALA A 25 4.88 -10.35 -1.01
CA ALA A 25 3.99 -10.95 -0.02
C ALA A 25 2.73 -10.10 0.21
N ALA A 26 2.87 -8.78 0.26
CA ALA A 26 1.76 -7.85 0.38
C ALA A 26 0.83 -7.92 -0.85
N TYR A 27 1.38 -8.01 -2.06
CA TYR A 27 0.61 -8.15 -3.29
C TYR A 27 -0.24 -9.43 -3.29
N GLN A 28 0.39 -10.58 -3.00
CA GLN A 28 -0.32 -11.87 -2.92
C GLN A 28 -1.40 -11.89 -1.83
N PHE A 29 -1.14 -11.24 -0.69
CA PHE A 29 -2.15 -11.05 0.34
C PHE A 29 -3.32 -10.21 -0.17
N GLY A 30 -3.05 -9.11 -0.86
CA GLY A 30 -4.07 -8.24 -1.46
C GLY A 30 -4.98 -9.00 -2.42
N GLU A 31 -4.40 -9.74 -3.37
CA GLU A 31 -5.15 -10.56 -4.33
C GLU A 31 -6.07 -11.57 -3.64
N ARG A 32 -5.55 -12.31 -2.65
CA ARG A 32 -6.33 -13.30 -1.88
C ARG A 32 -7.48 -12.68 -1.08
N ASN A 33 -7.40 -11.39 -0.74
CA ASN A 33 -8.41 -10.66 0.01
C ASN A 33 -9.27 -9.74 -0.87
N GLY A 34 -9.20 -9.91 -2.20
CA GLY A 34 -10.02 -9.18 -3.16
C GLY A 34 -9.70 -7.68 -3.25
N ILE A 35 -8.51 -7.27 -2.81
CA ILE A 35 -8.04 -5.90 -3.00
C ILE A 35 -7.66 -5.74 -4.47
N LYS A 36 -8.07 -4.63 -5.07
CA LYS A 36 -7.75 -4.28 -6.46
C LYS A 36 -6.70 -3.20 -6.52
N GLU A 37 -5.88 -3.22 -7.57
CA GLU A 37 -4.98 -2.12 -7.89
C GLU A 37 -5.80 -0.86 -8.23
N ASN A 38 -5.65 0.19 -7.43
CA ASN A 38 -6.45 1.40 -7.57
C ASN A 38 -5.59 2.57 -8.06
N ILE A 39 -5.61 2.87 -9.35
CA ILE A 39 -4.94 4.05 -9.91
C ILE A 39 -5.99 5.15 -10.08
N HIS A 40 -6.31 5.90 -9.02
CA HIS A 40 -7.11 7.13 -9.16
C HIS A 40 -6.87 8.16 -8.03
N VAL A 41 -6.91 9.42 -8.45
CA VAL A 41 -6.62 10.66 -7.72
C VAL A 41 -7.93 11.26 -7.20
N GLY A 42 -7.98 11.67 -5.94
CA GLY A 42 -8.90 12.74 -5.51
C GLY A 42 -10.19 12.37 -4.77
N ILE A 43 -10.18 11.45 -3.81
CA ILE A 43 -11.31 11.32 -2.86
C ILE A 43 -10.79 11.39 -1.42
N HIS A 44 -11.40 12.26 -0.61
CA HIS A 44 -11.19 12.33 0.84
C HIS A 44 -11.84 11.12 1.51
N GLN A 45 -11.14 9.99 1.48
CA GLN A 45 -11.62 8.78 2.13
C GLN A 45 -11.31 8.82 3.63
N LYS A 46 -12.16 8.18 4.44
CA LYS A 46 -11.98 8.05 5.90
C LYS A 46 -12.11 6.60 6.33
N GLY A 47 -11.46 6.25 7.44
CA GLY A 47 -11.58 4.94 8.07
C GLY A 47 -11.27 3.78 7.10
N GLU A 48 -12.17 2.80 7.05
CA GLU A 48 -12.02 1.56 6.27
C GLU A 48 -11.84 1.79 4.77
N GLN A 49 -12.51 2.80 4.20
CA GLN A 49 -12.37 3.13 2.78
C GLN A 49 -10.95 3.60 2.45
N LYS A 50 -10.38 4.43 3.33
CA LYS A 50 -9.00 4.92 3.19
C LYS A 50 -8.00 3.78 3.34
N ALA A 51 -8.25 2.87 4.27
CA ALA A 51 -7.41 1.69 4.44
C ALA A 51 -7.40 0.82 3.16
N GLU A 52 -8.57 0.58 2.58
CA GLU A 52 -8.72 -0.18 1.33
C GLU A 52 -8.04 0.49 0.13
N TRP A 53 -8.12 1.82 0.03
CA TRP A 53 -7.39 2.55 -1.01
C TRP A 53 -5.87 2.52 -0.83
N LEU A 54 -5.38 2.65 0.40
CA LEU A 54 -3.95 2.53 0.70
C LEU A 54 -3.43 1.12 0.36
N MET A 55 -4.22 0.07 0.62
CA MET A 55 -3.88 -1.28 0.16
C MET A 55 -3.83 -1.35 -1.37
N GLY A 56 -4.75 -0.69 -2.08
CA GLY A 56 -4.68 -0.57 -3.53
C GLY A 56 -3.43 0.18 -4.03
N GLN A 57 -2.95 1.18 -3.30
CA GLN A 57 -1.68 1.86 -3.61
C GLN A 57 -0.47 0.94 -3.41
N LEU A 58 -0.47 0.11 -2.36
CA LEU A 58 0.57 -0.89 -2.15
C LEU A 58 0.60 -1.90 -3.30
N MET A 59 -0.56 -2.34 -3.80
CA MET A 59 -0.59 -3.24 -4.95
C MET A 59 -0.06 -2.58 -6.23
N ASN A 60 -0.35 -1.29 -6.44
CA ASN A 60 0.21 -0.54 -7.56
C ASN A 60 1.74 -0.47 -7.55
N LEU A 61 2.39 -0.44 -6.38
CA LEU A 61 3.85 -0.42 -6.30
C LEU A 61 4.47 -1.61 -7.02
N LYS A 62 3.86 -2.80 -6.92
CA LYS A 62 4.31 -3.99 -7.64
C LYS A 62 4.20 -3.81 -9.16
N LEU A 63 3.09 -3.25 -9.64
CA LEU A 63 2.89 -2.97 -11.07
C LEU A 63 3.88 -1.92 -11.59
N VAL A 64 4.13 -0.86 -10.83
CA VAL A 64 5.08 0.20 -11.18
C VAL A 64 6.50 -0.35 -11.24
N LYS A 65 6.88 -1.20 -10.27
CA LYS A 65 8.17 -1.90 -10.27
C LYS A 65 8.35 -2.76 -11.52
N ASN A 66 7.33 -3.53 -11.90
CA ASN A 66 7.39 -4.40 -13.07
C ASN A 66 7.43 -3.62 -14.40
N LYS A 67 6.85 -2.41 -14.46
CA LYS A 67 6.78 -1.59 -15.69
C LYS A 67 7.96 -0.63 -15.89
N LYS A 68 8.66 -0.21 -14.83
CA LYS A 68 9.73 0.80 -14.93
C LYS A 68 11.12 0.18 -14.92
N LYS A 69 11.92 0.45 -15.96
CA LYS A 69 13.39 0.26 -16.01
C LYS A 69 14.19 1.36 -15.29
N ILE A 70 13.54 2.27 -14.54
CA ILE A 70 14.17 3.45 -13.93
C ILE A 70 13.92 3.41 -12.41
N GLU A 71 14.97 3.16 -11.64
CA GLU A 71 14.94 2.88 -10.19
C GLU A 71 14.59 4.11 -9.34
N VAL A 72 15.09 5.30 -9.69
CA VAL A 72 14.97 6.50 -8.85
C VAL A 72 13.52 6.98 -8.68
N PRO A 73 12.70 7.10 -9.74
CA PRO A 73 11.28 7.47 -9.59
C PRO A 73 10.45 6.40 -8.87
N TYR A 74 10.90 5.14 -8.85
CA TYR A 74 10.21 4.07 -8.12
C TYR A 74 10.43 4.21 -6.61
N LEU A 75 11.68 4.44 -6.18
CA LEU A 75 12.01 4.59 -4.76
C LEU A 75 11.27 5.77 -4.10
N ILE A 76 11.14 6.89 -4.81
CA ILE A 76 10.38 8.05 -4.32
C ILE A 76 8.90 7.68 -4.06
N VAL A 77 8.27 6.99 -5.01
CA VAL A 77 6.87 6.55 -4.89
C VAL A 77 6.73 5.51 -3.79
N PHE A 78 7.67 4.57 -3.68
CA PHE A 78 7.71 3.55 -2.64
C PHE A 78 7.72 4.19 -1.23
N HIS A 79 8.70 5.05 -0.95
CA HIS A 79 8.80 5.70 0.37
C HIS A 79 7.61 6.60 0.67
N HIS A 80 7.09 7.32 -0.33
CA HIS A 80 5.90 8.13 -0.15
C HIS A 80 4.67 7.29 0.23
N THR A 81 4.45 6.16 -0.45
CA THR A 81 3.32 5.26 -0.17
C THR A 81 3.43 4.65 1.22
N ILE A 82 4.60 4.14 1.62
CA ILE A 82 4.79 3.54 2.94
C ILE A 82 4.60 4.57 4.05
N ASN A 83 5.20 5.76 3.92
CA ASN A 83 5.01 6.83 4.90
C ASN A 83 3.55 7.27 5.03
N THR A 84 2.80 7.28 3.93
CA THR A 84 1.37 7.61 3.95
C THR A 84 0.58 6.52 4.69
N CYS A 85 0.89 5.24 4.46
CA CYS A 85 0.27 4.14 5.19
C CYS A 85 0.55 4.23 6.70
N MET A 86 1.80 4.47 7.09
CA MET A 86 2.21 4.58 8.49
C MET A 86 1.52 5.75 9.21
N LYS A 87 1.47 6.94 8.59
CA LYS A 87 0.76 8.10 9.15
C LYS A 87 -0.72 7.82 9.39
N PHE A 88 -1.39 7.19 8.43
CA PHE A 88 -2.79 6.78 8.59
C PHE A 88 -2.97 5.77 9.73
N LEU A 89 -2.09 4.76 9.81
CA LEU A 89 -2.14 3.72 10.83
C LEU A 89 -1.86 4.25 12.24
N HIS A 90 -0.98 5.22 12.39
CA HIS A 90 -0.69 5.89 13.67
C HIS A 90 -1.72 6.96 14.05
N GLY A 91 -2.63 7.33 13.15
CA GLY A 91 -3.59 8.41 13.40
C GLY A 91 -2.95 9.80 13.40
N GLU A 92 -1.81 9.95 12.72
CA GLU A 92 -1.07 11.22 12.59
C GLU A 92 -1.63 12.13 11.48
N GLU A 93 -2.73 11.74 10.86
CA GLU A 93 -3.40 12.53 9.82
C GLU A 93 -4.23 13.64 10.47
N LYS A 94 -3.83 14.89 10.22
CA LYS A 94 -4.58 16.09 10.61
C LYS A 94 -5.88 16.24 9.82
#